data_AF-U9VLD9-F1
#
_entry.id   AF-U9VLD9-F1
#
_cell.length_a   1.000
_cell.length_b   1.000
_cell.length_c   1.000
_cell.angle_alpha   90.00
_cell.angle_beta   90.00
_cell.angle_gamma   90.00
#
_symmetry.space_group_name_H-M   'P 1'
#
loop_
_entity.id
_entity.type
_entity.pdbx_description
1 polymer ?
#
loop_
_entity_poly.entity_id
_entity_poly.type
_entity_poly.pdbx_seq_one_letter_code
_entity_poly.pdbx_strand_id
1 'polypeptide(L)'
;MNGTVIAENLGKRFNYYDGHRPATIMEAVLSGFKLMQPVKKFWAIRDVTLEIAPGEMLGIIGKNGAGKSTLLQLLGGVIQPDEGQVMIAGRIGALLDLAAGFHSDLTGRENIYVTAISAGLTRREVNQRLSEIITFSELENFIDLPLRTYSTGMMMRLAFSVAVHTDPQVMLVDEFLSVGDLAFQTKCLKRIHELKTQGCAIVLVSHSPDQIKSLCDKALWLSRGYVAAYGDPEVVIQQYVDAMQLETRKRTPTSHPAVKTASGFELKVNKNRFGSLEAEVMGLQIQAPNQGDVAEVYGGTSMRLLIDYVAHTPVESPIFGINISDAKGINCYQTNTNTADVALPTIQGQGRIALEIECPSLETGHYFVDVGIYEKDWAYAYDFHWQVYPIVIRASKVERSAAKSFQKWELLSV
;
A
#
# COMPACT_ATOMS: atom_id res chain seq x y z
N MET A 1 6.63 30.00 11.18
CA MET A 1 6.80 28.54 11.28
C MET A 1 5.76 27.90 10.38
N ASN A 2 5.96 27.98 9.07
CA ASN A 2 5.03 27.40 8.09
C ASN A 2 5.43 25.94 7.85
N GLY A 3 4.46 25.05 7.67
CA GLY A 3 4.69 23.62 7.43
C GLY A 3 4.81 22.76 8.68
N THR A 4 4.46 23.27 9.87
CA THR A 4 4.41 22.44 11.08
C THR A 4 3.03 21.82 11.24
N VAL A 5 2.98 20.52 11.55
CA VAL A 5 1.76 19.78 11.92
C VAL A 5 1.90 19.33 13.36
N ILE A 6 0.98 19.73 14.23
CA ILE A 6 0.91 19.27 15.62
C ILE A 6 -0.47 18.66 15.84
N ALA A 7 -0.50 17.43 16.32
CA ALA A 7 -1.71 16.73 16.71
C ALA A 7 -1.54 16.27 18.15
N GLU A 8 -2.46 16.67 19.03
CA GLU A 8 -2.40 16.41 20.46
C GLU A 8 -3.62 15.61 20.90
N ASN A 9 -3.37 14.42 21.45
CA ASN A 9 -4.38 13.53 22.03
C ASN A 9 -5.62 13.34 21.14
N LEU A 10 -5.40 13.11 19.84
CA LEU A 10 -6.50 12.95 18.89
C LEU A 10 -7.30 11.70 19.18
N GLY A 11 -8.61 11.87 19.23
CA GLY A 11 -9.58 10.79 19.27
C GLY A 11 -10.71 11.01 18.29
N LYS A 12 -11.07 9.97 17.54
CA LYS A 12 -12.24 9.96 16.66
C LYS A 12 -13.06 8.70 16.88
N ARG A 13 -14.35 8.91 17.13
CA ARG A 13 -15.32 7.84 17.35
C ARG A 13 -16.38 7.86 16.27
N PHE A 14 -16.74 6.67 15.80
CA PHE A 14 -17.86 6.50 14.89
C PHE A 14 -18.99 5.72 15.55
N ASN A 15 -20.20 6.04 15.13
CA ASN A 15 -21.42 5.39 15.54
C ASN A 15 -21.75 4.28 14.55
N TYR A 16 -21.89 3.05 15.04
CA TYR A 16 -22.38 1.92 14.27
C TYR A 16 -23.90 1.84 14.42
N TYR A 17 -24.62 1.95 13.31
CA TYR A 17 -26.06 1.72 13.23
C TYR A 17 -26.27 0.38 12.52
N ASP A 18 -27.15 -0.47 13.06
CA ASP A 18 -27.42 -1.80 12.50
C ASP A 18 -27.97 -1.69 11.06
N GLY A 19 -27.37 -2.42 10.13
CA GLY A 19 -27.61 -2.33 8.69
C GLY A 19 -28.99 -2.85 8.24
N HIS A 20 -29.77 -3.45 9.14
CA HIS A 20 -31.08 -4.01 8.80
C HIS A 20 -32.23 -2.99 8.70
N ARG A 21 -32.04 -1.72 9.11
CA ARG A 21 -33.01 -0.64 8.84
C ARG A 21 -32.33 0.73 8.79
N PRO A 22 -32.28 1.43 7.63
CA PRO A 22 -31.97 2.85 7.64
C PRO A 22 -33.11 3.58 8.34
N ALA A 23 -32.89 4.04 9.57
CA ALA A 23 -33.88 4.83 10.31
C ALA A 23 -34.14 6.13 9.53
N THR A 24 -35.25 6.18 8.81
CA THR A 24 -35.64 7.38 8.08
C THR A 24 -36.06 8.46 9.07
N ILE A 25 -35.88 9.74 8.70
CA ILE A 25 -36.35 10.88 9.52
C ILE A 25 -37.84 10.71 9.88
N MET A 26 -38.61 10.12 8.96
CA MET A 26 -40.03 9.83 9.14
C MET A 26 -40.30 8.80 10.26
N GLU A 27 -39.49 7.75 10.36
CA GLU A 27 -39.58 6.78 11.46
C GLU A 27 -39.16 7.38 12.81
N ALA A 28 -38.13 8.23 12.83
CA ALA A 28 -37.65 8.89 14.05
C ALA A 28 -38.68 9.85 14.65
N VAL A 29 -39.46 10.53 13.79
CA VAL A 29 -40.56 11.40 14.22
C VAL A 29 -41.75 10.59 14.76
N LEU A 30 -42.06 9.44 14.18
CA LEU A 30 -43.23 8.62 14.55
C LEU A 30 -43.01 7.78 15.82
N SER A 31 -41.78 7.34 16.10
CA SER A 31 -41.51 6.35 17.16
C SER A 31 -40.85 6.95 18.41
N GLY A 32 -40.66 8.27 18.43
CA GLY A 32 -39.94 8.99 19.47
C GLY A 32 -38.43 8.74 19.37
N PHE A 33 -37.63 9.75 19.70
CA PHE A 33 -36.17 9.81 19.57
C PHE A 33 -35.34 8.67 20.22
N LYS A 34 -35.96 7.61 20.76
CA LYS A 34 -35.32 6.42 21.32
C LYS A 34 -34.79 5.43 20.26
N LEU A 35 -35.30 5.45 19.02
CA LEU A 35 -34.89 4.51 17.96
C LEU A 35 -33.63 4.91 17.16
N MET A 36 -33.04 6.08 17.44
CA MET A 36 -31.78 6.55 16.84
C MET A 36 -30.57 6.39 17.79
N GLN A 37 -30.64 5.47 18.74
CA GLN A 37 -29.48 5.15 19.58
C GLN A 37 -28.49 4.30 18.76
N PRO A 38 -27.22 4.72 18.64
CA PRO A 38 -26.22 3.93 17.96
C PRO A 38 -26.06 2.58 18.66
N VAL A 39 -26.10 1.50 17.90
CA VAL A 39 -26.05 0.11 18.40
C VAL A 39 -24.69 -0.17 19.05
N LYS A 40 -23.63 0.45 18.53
CA LYS A 40 -22.29 0.40 19.13
C LYS A 40 -21.52 1.65 18.77
N LYS A 41 -20.67 2.13 19.69
CA LYS A 41 -19.67 3.16 19.38
C LYS A 41 -18.32 2.50 19.27
N PHE A 42 -17.54 2.83 18.25
CA PHE A 42 -16.16 2.34 18.12
C PHE A 42 -15.20 3.50 17.91
N TRP A 43 -14.02 3.38 18.52
CA TRP A 43 -12.93 4.33 18.33
C TRP A 43 -12.14 3.93 17.10
N ALA A 44 -12.06 4.81 16.10
CA ALA A 44 -11.22 4.60 14.93
C ALA A 44 -9.77 4.98 15.23
N ILE A 45 -9.57 6.09 15.94
CA ILE A 45 -8.30 6.43 16.59
C ILE A 45 -8.55 7.02 17.98
N ARG A 46 -7.58 6.90 18.88
CA ARG A 46 -7.62 7.50 20.21
C ARG A 46 -6.23 7.67 20.79
N ASP A 47 -6.01 8.76 21.53
CA ASP A 47 -4.75 9.09 22.19
C ASP A 47 -3.57 9.13 21.21
N VAL A 48 -3.80 9.73 20.04
CA VAL A 48 -2.76 9.90 19.01
C VAL A 48 -2.16 11.29 19.15
N THR A 49 -0.88 11.34 19.50
CA THR A 49 -0.07 12.56 19.54
C THR A 49 1.09 12.44 18.58
N LEU A 50 1.28 13.44 17.71
CA LEU A 50 2.40 13.49 16.76
C LEU A 50 2.76 14.93 16.43
N GLU A 51 4.01 15.11 16.01
CA GLU A 51 4.54 16.37 15.50
C GLU A 51 5.32 16.11 14.21
N ILE A 52 5.17 17.01 13.24
CA ILE A 52 5.90 16.98 11.97
C ILE A 52 6.48 18.36 11.75
N ALA A 53 7.81 18.42 11.65
CA ALA A 53 8.52 19.65 11.38
C ALA A 53 8.45 20.03 9.88
N PRO A 54 8.64 21.31 9.52
CA PRO A 54 8.73 21.71 8.12
C PRO A 54 9.87 20.97 7.41
N GLY A 55 9.58 20.42 6.21
CA GLY A 55 10.53 19.64 5.43
C GLY A 55 10.75 18.21 5.93
N GLU A 56 9.99 17.77 6.94
CA GLU A 56 10.00 16.41 7.46
C GLU A 56 8.91 15.57 6.78
N MET A 57 9.23 14.31 6.48
CA MET A 57 8.29 13.31 5.97
C MET A 57 8.00 12.25 7.03
N LEU A 58 6.73 12.11 7.41
CA LEU A 58 6.23 11.08 8.32
C LEU A 58 5.56 9.94 7.54
N GLY A 59 6.07 8.73 7.69
CA GLY A 59 5.42 7.51 7.21
C GLY A 59 4.46 6.95 8.25
N ILE A 60 3.23 6.63 7.86
CA ILE A 60 2.26 5.95 8.72
C ILE A 60 2.07 4.52 8.21
N ILE A 61 2.36 3.54 9.07
CA ILE A 61 2.19 2.11 8.79
C ILE A 61 1.19 1.48 9.75
N GLY A 62 0.50 0.43 9.29
CA GLY A 62 -0.41 -0.36 10.11
C GLY A 62 -1.35 -1.20 9.26
N LYS A 63 -1.97 -2.20 9.88
CA LYS A 63 -2.99 -3.07 9.27
C LYS A 63 -4.15 -2.24 8.69
N ASN A 64 -4.95 -2.82 7.81
CA ASN A 64 -6.21 -2.18 7.45
C ASN A 64 -7.12 -2.10 8.67
N GLY A 65 -7.94 -1.04 8.71
CA GLY A 65 -8.72 -0.71 9.90
C GLY A 65 -7.91 -0.24 11.11
N ALA A 66 -6.59 -0.04 11.02
CA ALA A 66 -5.79 0.51 12.13
C ALA A 66 -6.05 1.99 12.41
N GLY A 67 -6.75 2.70 11.51
CA GLY A 67 -7.09 4.12 11.65
C GLY A 67 -6.26 5.08 10.78
N LYS A 68 -5.45 4.58 9.82
CA LYS A 68 -4.56 5.39 8.96
C LYS A 68 -5.31 6.47 8.17
N SER A 69 -6.32 6.07 7.37
CA SER A 69 -7.13 7.01 6.59
C SER A 69 -7.95 7.95 7.49
N THR A 70 -8.41 7.48 8.67
CA THR A 70 -9.08 8.35 9.65
C THR A 70 -8.11 9.41 10.21
N LEU A 71 -6.87 9.04 10.54
CA LEU A 71 -5.85 9.98 10.98
C LEU A 71 -5.55 11.00 9.87
N LEU A 72 -5.37 10.53 8.63
CA LEU A 72 -5.21 11.40 7.48
C LEU A 72 -6.37 12.39 7.30
N GLN A 73 -7.62 11.94 7.39
CA GLN A 73 -8.81 12.79 7.29
C GLN A 73 -8.89 13.85 8.40
N LEU A 74 -8.45 13.51 9.62
CA LEU A 74 -8.34 14.46 10.73
C LEU A 74 -7.25 15.51 10.47
N LEU A 75 -6.07 15.06 10.03
CA LEU A 75 -4.99 15.98 9.66
C LEU A 75 -5.40 16.86 8.47
N GLY A 76 -6.16 16.34 7.51
CA GLY A 76 -6.67 17.10 6.37
C GLY A 76 -7.83 18.05 6.70
N GLY A 77 -8.37 17.99 7.92
CA GLY A 77 -9.53 18.78 8.33
C GLY A 77 -10.85 18.35 7.67
N VAL A 78 -10.87 17.17 7.02
CA VAL A 78 -12.07 16.59 6.39
C VAL A 78 -13.09 16.19 7.45
N ILE A 79 -12.61 15.65 8.57
CA ILE A 79 -13.42 15.32 9.73
C ILE A 79 -12.86 16.00 10.97
N GLN A 80 -13.74 16.31 11.93
CA GLN A 80 -13.35 16.91 13.20
C GLN A 80 -13.07 15.84 14.27
N PRO A 81 -12.04 16.01 15.11
CA PRO A 81 -11.80 15.14 16.24
C PRO A 81 -12.94 15.21 17.27
N ASP A 82 -13.20 14.09 17.95
CA ASP A 82 -14.07 14.04 19.13
C ASP A 82 -13.29 14.35 20.43
N GLU A 83 -11.98 14.06 20.45
CA GLU A 83 -11.03 14.38 21.53
C GLU A 83 -9.74 14.97 20.91
N GLY A 84 -9.10 15.91 21.60
CA GLY A 84 -7.84 16.51 21.16
C GLY A 84 -7.99 17.61 20.11
N GLN A 85 -6.87 18.01 19.50
CA GLN A 85 -6.82 19.07 18.50
C GLN A 85 -5.72 18.85 17.46
N VAL A 86 -5.96 19.39 16.26
CA VAL A 86 -4.98 19.46 15.15
C VAL A 86 -4.65 20.91 14.89
N MET A 87 -3.37 21.25 14.90
CA MET A 87 -2.83 22.57 14.54
C MET A 87 -1.94 22.41 13.33
N ILE A 88 -2.27 23.11 12.24
CA ILE A 88 -1.50 23.08 10.99
C ILE A 88 -1.19 24.51 10.56
N ALA A 89 0.10 24.77 10.33
CA ALA A 89 0.56 26.07 9.87
C ALA A 89 0.71 26.10 8.34
N GLY A 90 -0.34 26.50 7.64
CA GLY A 90 -0.30 26.74 6.19
C GLY A 90 -1.40 26.02 5.41
N ARG A 91 -1.28 26.04 4.08
CA ARG A 91 -2.13 25.36 3.11
C ARG A 91 -1.80 23.87 3.09
N ILE A 92 -2.87 23.07 3.13
CA ILE A 92 -2.81 21.62 3.04
C ILE A 92 -3.06 21.21 1.58
N GLY A 93 -2.15 20.43 1.01
CA GLY A 93 -2.35 19.68 -0.22
C GLY A 93 -2.68 18.23 0.12
N ALA A 94 -3.96 17.87 0.13
CA ALA A 94 -4.41 16.54 0.51
C ALA A 94 -4.77 15.70 -0.72
N LEU A 95 -4.13 14.54 -0.88
CA LEU A 95 -4.46 13.50 -1.85
C LEU A 95 -5.29 12.38 -1.19
N LEU A 96 -6.16 12.74 -0.24
CA LEU A 96 -6.92 11.78 0.58
C LEU A 96 -8.14 11.25 -0.15
N ASP A 97 -8.71 12.08 -1.02
CA ASP A 97 -9.80 11.73 -1.92
C ASP A 97 -9.46 12.36 -3.26
N LEU A 98 -8.59 11.71 -4.04
CA LEU A 98 -8.06 12.18 -5.33
C LEU A 98 -9.14 12.55 -6.39
N ALA A 99 -10.43 12.49 -6.05
CA ALA A 99 -11.54 12.98 -6.88
C ALA A 99 -12.64 13.73 -6.11
N ALA A 100 -12.54 13.97 -4.79
CA ALA A 100 -13.65 14.58 -4.03
C ALA A 100 -13.97 16.03 -4.42
N GLY A 101 -13.03 16.74 -5.04
CA GLY A 101 -13.24 18.07 -5.61
C GLY A 101 -13.59 18.08 -7.10
N PHE A 102 -13.55 16.91 -7.76
CA PHE A 102 -13.79 16.80 -9.18
C PHE A 102 -15.27 16.63 -9.51
N HIS A 103 -15.69 17.31 -10.56
CA HIS A 103 -17.03 17.21 -11.11
C HIS A 103 -16.97 16.51 -12.47
N SER A 104 -17.66 15.38 -12.59
CA SER A 104 -17.62 14.48 -13.75
C SER A 104 -18.06 15.14 -15.06
N ASP A 105 -18.99 16.09 -14.98
CA ASP A 105 -19.48 16.83 -16.16
C ASP A 105 -18.61 18.03 -16.55
N LEU A 106 -17.67 18.44 -15.70
CA LEU A 106 -16.72 19.49 -16.03
C LEU A 106 -15.53 18.90 -16.79
N THR A 107 -14.92 19.71 -17.65
CA THR A 107 -13.68 19.36 -18.34
C THR A 107 -12.51 19.24 -17.37
N GLY A 108 -11.43 18.55 -17.76
CA GLY A 108 -10.20 18.52 -16.98
C GLY A 108 -9.67 19.92 -16.63
N ARG A 109 -9.75 20.86 -17.59
CA ARG A 109 -9.36 22.26 -17.39
C ARG A 109 -10.20 22.95 -16.31
N GLU A 110 -11.53 22.81 -16.37
CA GLU A 110 -12.44 23.40 -15.37
C GLU A 110 -12.21 22.79 -13.99
N ASN A 111 -11.95 21.48 -13.93
CA ASN A 111 -11.61 20.79 -12.69
C ASN A 111 -10.29 21.27 -12.06
N ILE A 112 -9.29 21.62 -12.88
CA ILE A 112 -8.08 22.28 -12.38
C ILE A 112 -8.45 23.58 -11.65
N TYR A 113 -9.30 24.43 -12.25
CA TYR A 113 -9.71 25.68 -11.60
C TYR A 113 -10.47 25.43 -10.29
N VAL A 114 -11.48 24.57 -10.30
CA VAL A 114 -12.30 24.28 -9.11
C VAL A 114 -11.44 23.75 -7.97
N THR A 115 -10.58 22.78 -8.26
CA THR A 115 -9.76 22.11 -7.24
C THR A 115 -8.66 23.03 -6.72
N ALA A 116 -7.95 23.73 -7.60
CA ALA A 116 -6.88 24.65 -7.21
C ALA A 116 -7.40 25.84 -6.39
N ILE A 117 -8.55 26.39 -6.75
CA ILE A 117 -9.19 27.48 -6.00
C ILE A 117 -9.69 26.98 -4.65
N SER A 118 -10.26 25.77 -4.58
CA SER A 118 -10.70 25.16 -3.34
C SER A 118 -9.52 24.86 -2.39
N ALA A 119 -8.35 24.55 -2.95
CA ALA A 119 -7.09 24.45 -2.21
C ALA A 119 -6.51 25.81 -1.80
N GLY A 120 -7.17 26.93 -2.15
CA GLY A 120 -6.83 28.28 -1.70
C GLY A 120 -5.99 29.09 -2.68
N LEU A 121 -5.82 28.67 -3.93
CA LEU A 121 -5.22 29.51 -4.97
C LEU A 121 -6.22 30.55 -5.50
N THR A 122 -5.71 31.72 -5.86
CA THR A 122 -6.47 32.71 -6.63
C THR A 122 -6.55 32.29 -8.10
N ARG A 123 -7.59 32.75 -8.81
CA ARG A 123 -7.72 32.48 -10.26
C ARG A 123 -6.48 32.93 -11.07
N ARG A 124 -5.81 34.01 -10.65
CA ARG A 124 -4.57 34.50 -11.28
C ARG A 124 -3.42 33.52 -11.10
N GLU A 125 -3.27 32.97 -9.90
CA GLU A 125 -2.26 31.95 -9.59
C GLU A 125 -2.51 30.65 -10.35
N VAL A 126 -3.79 30.26 -10.53
CA VAL A 126 -4.14 29.11 -11.37
C VAL A 126 -3.75 29.36 -12.83
N ASN A 127 -4.07 30.53 -13.38
CA ASN A 127 -3.70 30.87 -14.76
C ASN A 127 -2.19 30.79 -15.01
N GLN A 128 -1.38 31.19 -14.03
CA GLN A 128 0.08 31.15 -14.12
C GLN A 128 0.64 29.72 -14.12
N ARG A 129 -0.03 28.79 -13.42
CA ARG A 129 0.42 27.39 -13.27
C ARG A 129 -0.30 26.42 -14.20
N LEU A 130 -1.34 26.87 -14.92
CA LEU A 130 -2.22 26.00 -15.71
C LEU A 130 -1.45 25.16 -16.73
N SER A 131 -0.51 25.75 -17.45
CA SER A 131 0.31 25.02 -18.43
C SER A 131 1.18 23.96 -17.75
N GLU A 132 1.80 24.27 -16.62
CA GLU A 132 2.65 23.35 -15.86
C GLU A 132 1.84 22.17 -15.32
N ILE A 133 0.64 22.42 -14.79
CA ILE A 133 -0.28 21.36 -14.31
C ILE A 133 -0.65 20.42 -15.45
N ILE A 134 -1.02 20.96 -16.62
CA ILE A 134 -1.41 20.15 -17.79
C ILE A 134 -0.23 19.32 -18.27
N THR A 135 0.94 19.93 -18.46
CA THR A 135 2.16 19.24 -18.91
C THR A 135 2.66 18.23 -17.87
N PHE A 136 2.50 18.50 -16.58
CA PHE A 136 2.82 17.51 -15.56
C PHE A 136 1.88 16.30 -15.66
N SER A 137 0.58 16.50 -15.90
CA SER A 137 -0.41 15.42 -16.00
C SER A 137 -0.26 14.54 -17.25
N GLU A 138 0.37 15.07 -18.32
CA GLU A 138 0.48 14.42 -19.64
C GLU A 138 -0.91 14.16 -20.27
N LEU A 139 -1.85 15.09 -20.06
CA LEU A 139 -3.24 15.02 -20.52
C LEU A 139 -3.59 16.14 -21.51
N GLU A 140 -2.61 16.72 -22.22
CA GLU A 140 -2.78 17.85 -23.13
C GLU A 140 -3.94 17.64 -24.13
N ASN A 141 -4.04 16.44 -24.70
CA ASN A 141 -5.05 16.10 -25.70
C ASN A 141 -6.44 15.79 -25.10
N PHE A 142 -6.52 15.58 -23.79
CA PHE A 142 -7.74 15.19 -23.09
C PHE A 142 -8.28 16.30 -22.17
N ILE A 143 -7.50 17.36 -21.93
CA ILE A 143 -7.78 18.35 -20.88
C ILE A 143 -9.11 19.07 -21.06
N ASP A 144 -9.54 19.26 -22.31
CA ASP A 144 -10.80 19.93 -22.66
C ASP A 144 -11.97 18.94 -22.82
N LEU A 145 -11.77 17.65 -22.51
CA LEU A 145 -12.83 16.64 -22.44
C LEU A 145 -13.42 16.55 -21.02
N PRO A 146 -14.72 16.22 -20.88
CA PRO A 146 -15.35 15.97 -19.58
C PRO A 146 -14.67 14.85 -18.79
N LEU A 147 -14.52 15.03 -17.47
CA LEU A 147 -13.87 14.04 -16.61
C LEU A 147 -14.52 12.65 -16.63
N ARG A 148 -15.82 12.55 -16.88
CA ARG A 148 -16.50 11.24 -17.03
C ARG A 148 -15.93 10.37 -18.16
N THR A 149 -15.14 10.92 -19.08
CA THR A 149 -14.45 10.17 -20.14
C THR A 149 -13.04 9.74 -19.76
N TYR A 150 -12.57 10.09 -18.57
CA TYR A 150 -11.21 9.80 -18.09
C TYR A 150 -11.17 8.41 -17.47
N SER A 151 -10.07 7.70 -17.66
CA SER A 151 -9.78 6.52 -16.85
C SER A 151 -9.43 6.94 -15.41
N THR A 152 -9.52 6.02 -14.46
CA THR A 152 -9.07 6.25 -13.08
C THR A 152 -7.63 6.77 -13.03
N GLY A 153 -6.73 6.21 -13.85
CA GLY A 153 -5.34 6.66 -13.94
C GLY A 153 -5.21 8.11 -14.43
N MET A 154 -6.00 8.53 -15.41
CA MET A 154 -6.00 9.92 -15.89
C MET A 154 -6.51 10.88 -14.81
N MET A 155 -7.59 10.52 -14.10
CA MET A 155 -8.12 11.34 -13.00
C MET A 155 -7.07 11.52 -11.90
N MET A 156 -6.42 10.43 -11.49
CA MET A 156 -5.38 10.45 -10.45
C MET A 156 -4.15 11.26 -10.88
N ARG A 157 -3.72 11.14 -12.15
CA ARG A 157 -2.64 11.98 -12.73
C ARG A 157 -3.00 13.46 -12.62
N LEU A 158 -4.21 13.85 -13.02
CA LEU A 158 -4.66 15.25 -12.93
C LEU A 158 -4.71 15.74 -11.48
N ALA A 159 -5.28 14.95 -10.57
CA ALA A 159 -5.39 15.29 -9.16
C ALA A 159 -4.03 15.50 -8.50
N PHE A 160 -3.09 14.59 -8.76
CA PHE A 160 -1.72 14.72 -8.30
C PHE A 160 -1.05 15.99 -8.86
N SER A 161 -1.17 16.23 -10.18
CA SER A 161 -0.64 17.43 -10.82
C SER A 161 -1.16 18.71 -10.17
N VAL A 162 -2.46 18.80 -9.91
CA VAL A 162 -3.04 19.98 -9.25
C VAL A 162 -2.45 20.14 -7.85
N ALA A 163 -2.46 19.08 -7.03
CA ALA A 163 -1.99 19.14 -5.64
C ALA A 163 -0.54 19.62 -5.54
N VAL A 164 0.39 19.08 -6.33
CA VAL A 164 1.83 19.44 -6.24
C VAL A 164 2.17 20.82 -6.82
N HIS A 165 1.25 21.45 -7.56
CA HIS A 165 1.39 22.82 -8.05
C HIS A 165 0.56 23.83 -7.22
N THR A 166 -0.05 23.41 -6.12
CA THR A 166 -0.69 24.35 -5.17
C THR A 166 0.29 24.98 -4.19
N ASP A 167 1.58 24.62 -4.28
CA ASP A 167 2.64 24.99 -3.34
C ASP A 167 2.23 24.76 -1.87
N PRO A 168 1.86 23.52 -1.50
CA PRO A 168 1.38 23.22 -0.15
C PRO A 168 2.51 23.34 0.87
N GLN A 169 2.19 23.77 2.09
CA GLN A 169 3.10 23.70 3.23
C GLN A 169 3.01 22.36 3.96
N VAL A 170 1.87 21.68 3.83
CA VAL A 170 1.66 20.32 4.35
C VAL A 170 1.04 19.48 3.23
N MET A 171 1.64 18.34 2.91
CA MET A 171 1.12 17.41 1.91
C MET A 171 0.70 16.10 2.56
N LEU A 172 -0.55 15.68 2.35
CA LEU A 172 -1.08 14.42 2.85
C LEU A 172 -1.27 13.47 1.69
N VAL A 173 -0.69 12.27 1.80
CA VAL A 173 -0.60 11.34 0.69
C VAL A 173 -1.04 9.96 1.15
N ASP A 174 -2.17 9.48 0.63
CA ASP A 174 -2.67 8.13 0.85
C ASP A 174 -2.33 7.27 -0.39
N GLU A 175 -1.49 6.26 -0.24
CA GLU A 175 -1.28 5.16 -1.21
C GLU A 175 -1.20 5.56 -2.69
N PHE A 176 -0.52 6.67 -3.00
CA PHE A 176 -0.45 7.22 -4.36
C PHE A 176 0.45 6.44 -5.33
N LEU A 177 1.28 5.52 -4.82
CA LEU A 177 2.33 4.87 -5.62
C LEU A 177 1.81 3.83 -6.61
N SER A 178 0.51 3.51 -6.59
CA SER A 178 -0.13 2.68 -7.64
C SER A 178 -0.62 3.50 -8.84
N VAL A 179 -0.42 4.82 -8.86
CA VAL A 179 -0.96 5.69 -9.92
C VAL A 179 -0.03 5.78 -11.12
N GLY A 180 -0.58 5.41 -12.29
CA GLY A 180 0.07 5.60 -13.59
C GLY A 180 1.22 4.64 -13.84
N ASP A 181 1.91 4.83 -14.96
CA ASP A 181 3.10 4.06 -15.28
C ASP A 181 4.29 4.45 -14.38
N LEU A 182 5.33 3.60 -14.37
CA LEU A 182 6.54 3.81 -13.58
C LEU A 182 7.27 5.14 -13.91
N ALA A 183 7.16 5.67 -15.13
CA ALA A 183 7.75 6.96 -15.46
C ALA A 183 7.03 8.11 -14.74
N PHE A 184 5.69 8.08 -14.70
CA PHE A 184 4.89 9.03 -13.94
C PHE A 184 5.11 8.91 -12.44
N GLN A 185 5.19 7.69 -11.90
CA GLN A 185 5.51 7.47 -10.48
C GLN A 185 6.87 8.07 -10.09
N THR A 186 7.89 7.86 -10.93
CA THR A 186 9.23 8.45 -10.72
C THR A 186 9.17 9.99 -10.74
N LYS A 187 8.38 10.57 -11.66
CA LYS A 187 8.13 12.02 -11.73
C LYS A 187 7.44 12.55 -10.47
N CYS A 188 6.46 11.82 -9.94
CA CYS A 188 5.75 12.14 -8.71
C CYS A 188 6.68 12.12 -7.50
N LEU A 189 7.48 11.06 -7.35
CA LEU A 189 8.46 10.93 -6.27
C LEU A 189 9.50 12.04 -6.29
N LYS A 190 10.02 12.39 -7.48
CA LYS A 190 10.94 13.51 -7.64
C LYS A 190 10.30 14.82 -7.17
N ARG A 191 9.06 15.09 -7.57
CA ARG A 191 8.35 16.32 -7.18
C ARG A 191 8.07 16.37 -5.69
N ILE A 192 7.70 15.25 -5.07
CA ILE A 192 7.53 15.13 -3.61
C ILE A 192 8.84 15.44 -2.88
N HIS A 193 9.97 14.93 -3.39
CA HIS A 193 11.28 15.22 -2.81
C HIS A 193 11.65 16.71 -2.94
N GLU A 194 11.35 17.34 -4.06
CA GLU A 194 11.51 18.79 -4.25
C GLU A 194 10.65 19.60 -3.28
N LEU A 195 9.39 19.21 -3.05
CA LEU A 195 8.52 19.88 -2.07
C LEU A 195 9.07 19.73 -0.64
N LYS A 196 9.54 18.53 -0.29
CA LYS A 196 10.19 18.27 1.01
C LYS A 196 11.41 19.19 1.21
N THR A 197 12.29 19.30 0.22
CA THR A 197 13.49 20.16 0.31
C THR A 197 13.15 21.65 0.36
N GLN A 198 11.98 22.05 -0.15
CA GLN A 198 11.43 23.40 -0.02
C GLN A 198 10.77 23.67 1.34
N GLY A 199 10.77 22.71 2.26
CA GLY A 199 10.23 22.85 3.62
C GLY A 199 8.76 22.44 3.76
N CYS A 200 8.17 21.75 2.77
CA CYS A 200 6.85 21.14 2.90
C CYS A 200 6.92 19.93 3.82
N ALA A 201 6.08 19.88 4.86
CA ALA A 201 5.91 18.68 5.67
C ALA A 201 5.02 17.68 4.94
N ILE A 202 5.39 16.40 4.96
CA ILE A 202 4.69 15.37 4.18
C ILE A 202 4.26 14.22 5.08
N VAL A 203 2.99 13.81 4.97
CA VAL A 203 2.48 12.60 5.60
C VAL A 203 2.20 11.58 4.50
N LEU A 204 2.88 10.43 4.60
CA LEU A 204 2.72 9.32 3.67
C LEU A 204 2.09 8.14 4.42
N VAL A 205 0.92 7.68 3.98
CA VAL A 205 0.41 6.35 4.35
C VAL A 205 0.89 5.35 3.30
N SER A 206 1.55 4.29 3.76
CA SER A 206 1.97 3.19 2.91
C SER A 206 1.88 1.85 3.62
N HIS A 207 1.56 0.83 2.85
CA HIS A 207 1.63 -0.57 3.25
C HIS A 207 3.00 -1.20 3.00
N SER A 208 3.93 -0.50 2.36
CA SER A 208 5.27 -0.98 2.07
C SER A 208 6.27 -0.52 3.13
N PRO A 209 6.82 -1.45 3.93
CA PRO A 209 7.91 -1.16 4.86
C PRO A 209 9.10 -0.48 4.20
N ASP A 210 9.46 -0.90 2.98
CA ASP A 210 10.64 -0.41 2.25
C ASP A 210 10.46 1.04 1.76
N GLN A 211 9.24 1.41 1.34
CA GLN A 211 8.93 2.80 0.98
C GLN A 211 9.06 3.73 2.19
N ILE A 212 8.56 3.30 3.35
CA ILE A 212 8.67 4.11 4.57
C ILE A 212 10.13 4.25 5.00
N LYS A 213 10.89 3.15 4.98
CA LYS A 213 12.34 3.17 5.30
C LYS A 213 13.14 4.08 4.37
N SER A 214 12.82 4.10 3.08
CA SER A 214 13.62 4.83 2.07
C SER A 214 13.23 6.31 1.92
N LEU A 215 11.97 6.67 2.17
CA LEU A 215 11.46 8.01 1.89
C LEU A 215 11.27 8.89 3.13
N CYS A 216 10.91 8.29 4.26
CA CYS A 216 10.45 9.02 5.45
C CYS A 216 11.60 9.31 6.42
N ASP A 217 11.50 10.42 7.15
CA ASP A 217 12.44 10.77 8.23
C ASP A 217 11.98 10.21 9.57
N LYS A 218 10.66 10.05 9.73
CA LYS A 218 10.03 9.39 10.88
C LYS A 218 8.98 8.40 10.41
N ALA A 219 8.69 7.42 11.25
CA ALA A 219 7.58 6.51 11.08
C ALA A 219 6.67 6.49 12.31
N LEU A 220 5.39 6.25 12.07
CA LEU A 220 4.34 6.05 13.06
C LEU A 220 3.65 4.73 12.75
N TRP A 221 3.70 3.79 13.69
CA TRP A 221 2.95 2.56 13.60
C TRP A 221 1.62 2.69 14.35
N LEU A 222 0.52 2.66 13.60
CA LEU A 222 -0.83 2.56 14.15
C LEU A 222 -1.26 1.10 14.31
N SER A 223 -1.83 0.80 15.48
CA SER A 223 -2.43 -0.49 15.78
C SER A 223 -3.76 -0.27 16.52
N ARG A 224 -4.86 -0.71 15.90
CA ARG A 224 -6.23 -0.65 16.47
C ARG A 224 -6.60 0.76 16.99
N GLY A 225 -6.19 1.80 16.27
CA GLY A 225 -6.48 3.19 16.60
C GLY A 225 -5.52 3.86 17.57
N TYR A 226 -4.47 3.17 18.05
CA TYR A 226 -3.47 3.73 18.96
C TYR A 226 -2.08 3.75 18.30
N VAL A 227 -1.22 4.66 18.75
CA VAL A 227 0.20 4.68 18.37
C VAL A 227 0.91 3.56 19.12
N ALA A 228 1.35 2.53 18.38
CA ALA A 228 2.14 1.44 18.94
C ALA A 228 3.63 1.81 19.02
N ALA A 229 4.13 2.55 18.03
CA ALA A 229 5.50 3.06 18.00
C ALA A 229 5.57 4.35 17.15
N TYR A 230 6.49 5.24 17.49
CA TYR A 230 6.74 6.49 16.77
C TYR A 230 8.22 6.87 16.90
N GLY A 231 8.87 7.26 15.80
CA GLY A 231 10.27 7.65 15.79
C GLY A 231 11.00 7.23 14.53
N ASP A 232 12.20 6.70 14.70
CA ASP A 232 13.07 6.27 13.58
C ASP A 232 12.38 5.21 12.69
N PRO A 233 12.37 5.39 11.36
CA PRO A 233 11.72 4.46 10.44
C PRO A 233 12.24 3.03 10.52
N GLU A 234 13.55 2.82 10.65
CA GLU A 234 14.12 1.48 10.67
C GLU A 234 13.67 0.73 11.92
N VAL A 235 13.73 1.40 13.07
CA VAL A 235 13.30 0.84 14.36
C VAL A 235 11.80 0.54 14.39
N VAL A 236 10.96 1.50 13.98
CA VAL A 236 9.50 1.35 13.99
C VAL A 236 9.06 0.25 13.04
N ILE A 237 9.66 0.18 11.85
CA ILE A 237 9.35 -0.87 10.88
C ILE A 237 9.80 -2.24 11.37
N GLN A 238 10.95 -2.34 12.03
CA GLN A 238 11.38 -3.60 12.62
C GLN A 238 10.39 -4.08 13.69
N GLN A 239 9.93 -3.19 14.58
CA GLN A 239 8.90 -3.51 15.58
C GLN A 239 7.59 -3.97 14.94
N TYR A 240 7.17 -3.31 13.85
CA TYR A 240 6.00 -3.71 13.09
C TYR A 240 6.15 -5.12 12.50
N VAL A 241 7.27 -5.40 11.84
CA VAL A 241 7.55 -6.71 11.23
C VAL A 241 7.62 -7.81 12.29
N ASP A 242 8.32 -7.56 13.41
CA ASP A 242 8.44 -8.51 14.51
C ASP A 242 7.06 -8.85 15.12
N ALA A 243 6.18 -7.85 15.24
CA ALA A 243 4.82 -8.06 15.69
C ALA A 243 4.00 -8.93 14.71
N MET A 244 4.15 -8.72 13.40
CA MET A 244 3.48 -9.56 12.38
C MET A 244 3.99 -10.99 12.42
N GLN A 245 5.31 -11.18 12.59
CA GLN A 245 5.91 -12.50 12.74
C GLN A 245 5.42 -13.20 14.02
N LEU A 246 5.29 -12.48 15.14
CA LEU A 246 4.78 -13.04 16.38
C LEU A 246 3.32 -13.50 16.25
N GLU A 247 2.47 -12.71 15.60
CA GLU A 247 1.08 -13.08 15.33
C GLU A 247 0.99 -14.32 14.43
N THR A 248 1.86 -14.41 13.42
CA THR A 248 1.99 -15.61 12.57
C THR A 248 2.40 -16.82 13.39
N ARG A 249 3.40 -16.70 14.28
CA ARG A 249 3.86 -17.79 15.15
C ARG A 249 2.79 -18.26 16.12
N LYS A 250 2.02 -17.35 16.72
CA LYS A 250 0.88 -17.71 17.62
C LYS A 250 -0.19 -18.54 16.92
N ARG A 251 -0.40 -18.30 15.62
CA ARG A 251 -1.36 -19.03 14.79
C ARG A 251 -0.78 -20.29 14.18
N THR A 252 0.55 -20.40 14.13
CA THR A 252 1.22 -21.59 13.61
C THR A 252 0.96 -22.76 14.55
N PRO A 253 0.42 -23.89 14.05
CA PRO A 253 0.16 -25.05 14.90
C PRO A 253 1.47 -25.58 15.48
N THR A 254 1.40 -26.15 16.68
CA THR A 254 2.56 -26.74 17.38
C THR A 254 3.14 -27.93 16.63
N SER A 255 2.29 -28.67 15.90
CA SER A 255 2.67 -29.82 15.10
C SER A 255 1.82 -29.90 13.84
N HIS A 256 2.48 -30.19 12.72
CA HIS A 256 1.85 -30.50 11.45
C HIS A 256 2.72 -31.55 10.74
N PRO A 257 2.15 -32.51 9.98
CA PRO A 257 2.93 -33.46 9.22
C PRO A 257 3.97 -32.76 8.34
N ALA A 258 5.20 -33.28 8.39
CA ALA A 258 6.26 -32.78 7.54
C ALA A 258 5.98 -33.19 6.10
N VAL A 259 6.04 -32.24 5.19
CA VAL A 259 5.80 -32.47 3.76
C VAL A 259 7.14 -32.37 3.02
N LYS A 260 7.41 -33.29 2.11
CA LYS A 260 8.57 -33.16 1.22
C LYS A 260 8.16 -32.39 -0.02
N THR A 261 8.90 -31.35 -0.35
CA THR A 261 8.73 -30.63 -1.62
C THR A 261 9.23 -31.48 -2.79
N ALA A 262 8.86 -31.09 -4.01
CA ALA A 262 9.41 -31.69 -5.23
C ALA A 262 10.96 -31.59 -5.31
N SER A 263 11.55 -30.57 -4.70
CA SER A 263 13.00 -30.40 -4.56
C SER A 263 13.64 -31.28 -3.48
N GLY A 264 12.85 -32.09 -2.75
CA GLY A 264 13.32 -32.99 -1.69
C GLY A 264 13.53 -32.34 -0.32
N PHE A 265 13.27 -31.03 -0.19
CA PHE A 265 13.35 -30.32 1.08
C PHE A 265 12.15 -30.65 1.97
N GLU A 266 12.40 -30.75 3.26
CA GLU A 266 11.37 -31.09 4.24
C GLU A 266 10.78 -29.81 4.84
N LEU A 267 9.48 -29.60 4.65
CA LEU A 267 8.70 -28.51 5.23
C LEU A 267 8.21 -28.90 6.62
N LYS A 268 8.64 -28.14 7.63
CA LYS A 268 8.28 -28.32 9.04
C LYS A 268 7.81 -27.02 9.66
N VAL A 269 6.62 -27.07 10.27
CA VAL A 269 6.09 -25.95 11.04
C VAL A 269 7.06 -25.55 12.16
N ASN A 270 7.16 -24.25 12.43
CA ASN A 270 8.07 -23.66 13.42
C ASN A 270 9.57 -23.86 13.12
N LYS A 271 9.94 -24.32 11.91
CA LYS A 271 11.33 -24.36 11.43
C LYS A 271 11.50 -23.56 10.16
N ASN A 272 10.86 -24.00 9.09
CA ASN A 272 10.90 -23.39 7.76
C ASN A 272 9.51 -23.24 7.13
N ARG A 273 8.46 -23.52 7.91
CA ARG A 273 7.05 -23.30 7.56
C ARG A 273 6.35 -22.55 8.69
N PHE A 274 5.61 -21.51 8.38
CA PHE A 274 4.91 -20.68 9.37
C PHE A 274 3.56 -20.21 8.84
N GLY A 275 2.53 -20.18 9.67
CA GLY A 275 1.20 -19.68 9.31
C GLY A 275 0.05 -20.50 9.88
N SER A 276 -1.18 -19.97 9.78
CA SER A 276 -2.38 -20.61 10.34
C SER A 276 -2.81 -21.90 9.62
N LEU A 277 -2.31 -22.11 8.39
CA LEU A 277 -2.64 -23.21 7.49
C LEU A 277 -4.10 -23.27 7.03
N GLU A 278 -4.83 -22.15 7.09
CA GLU A 278 -6.17 -22.05 6.48
C GLU A 278 -6.08 -22.07 4.94
N ALA A 279 -4.99 -21.54 4.40
CA ALA A 279 -4.55 -21.75 3.02
C ALA A 279 -3.09 -22.19 3.03
N GLU A 280 -2.79 -23.26 2.30
CA GLU A 280 -1.48 -23.91 2.25
C GLU A 280 -0.85 -23.77 0.86
N VAL A 281 0.46 -23.54 0.82
CA VAL A 281 1.25 -23.67 -0.41
C VAL A 281 1.62 -25.15 -0.58
N MET A 282 1.20 -25.75 -1.69
CA MET A 282 1.49 -27.15 -2.00
C MET A 282 2.83 -27.30 -2.72
N GLY A 283 3.24 -26.29 -3.48
CA GLY A 283 4.45 -26.36 -4.28
C GLY A 283 4.73 -25.05 -5.01
N LEU A 284 5.99 -24.93 -5.44
CA LEU A 284 6.47 -23.87 -6.31
C LEU A 284 7.22 -24.53 -7.47
N GLN A 285 6.81 -24.22 -8.70
CA GLN A 285 7.54 -24.58 -9.92
C GLN A 285 8.18 -23.31 -10.50
N ILE A 286 9.45 -23.42 -10.88
CA ILE A 286 10.22 -22.32 -11.47
C ILE A 286 10.52 -22.69 -12.92
N GLN A 287 10.06 -21.88 -13.87
CA GLN A 287 10.18 -22.14 -15.29
C GLN A 287 10.94 -21.00 -16.00
N ALA A 288 11.83 -21.36 -16.93
CA ALA A 288 12.53 -20.41 -17.79
C ALA A 288 11.86 -20.32 -19.17
N PRO A 289 12.14 -19.28 -19.98
CA PRO A 289 11.55 -19.15 -21.30
C PRO A 289 12.10 -20.29 -22.18
N ASN A 290 11.21 -21.14 -22.68
CA ASN A 290 11.51 -22.30 -23.53
C ASN A 290 12.21 -23.49 -22.84
N GLN A 291 12.25 -23.52 -21.51
CA GLN A 291 12.64 -24.70 -20.73
C GLN A 291 11.58 -24.95 -19.65
N GLY A 292 11.34 -26.22 -19.31
CA GLY A 292 10.37 -26.59 -18.27
C GLY A 292 10.82 -26.17 -16.87
N ASP A 293 10.61 -27.04 -15.88
CA ASP A 293 11.09 -26.78 -14.53
C ASP A 293 12.63 -26.69 -14.52
N VAL A 294 13.16 -25.55 -14.06
CA VAL A 294 14.60 -25.26 -14.04
C VAL A 294 15.08 -24.92 -12.63
N ALA A 295 16.26 -25.44 -12.28
CA ALA A 295 16.98 -25.07 -11.07
C ALA A 295 18.00 -23.94 -11.32
N GLU A 296 18.20 -23.52 -12.57
CA GLU A 296 19.19 -22.53 -12.98
C GLU A 296 18.56 -21.49 -13.91
N VAL A 297 18.75 -20.22 -13.58
CA VAL A 297 18.27 -19.05 -14.35
C VAL A 297 19.39 -18.03 -14.52
N TYR A 298 19.30 -17.21 -15.56
CA TYR A 298 20.26 -16.13 -15.80
C TYR A 298 19.64 -14.80 -15.39
N GLY A 299 20.41 -13.95 -14.70
CA GLY A 299 19.99 -12.59 -14.40
C GLY A 299 19.57 -11.84 -15.67
N GLY A 300 18.48 -11.07 -15.60
CA GLY A 300 17.90 -10.35 -16.73
C GLY A 300 17.10 -11.20 -17.73
N THR A 301 16.85 -12.48 -17.43
CA THR A 301 15.94 -13.32 -18.23
C THR A 301 14.56 -13.41 -17.56
N SER A 302 13.50 -13.50 -18.36
CA SER A 302 12.14 -13.75 -17.82
C SER A 302 12.10 -15.13 -17.16
N MET A 303 11.37 -15.27 -16.06
CA MET A 303 11.09 -16.53 -15.40
C MET A 303 9.64 -16.55 -14.92
N ARG A 304 9.02 -17.73 -14.91
CA ARG A 304 7.65 -17.93 -14.43
C ARG A 304 7.66 -18.80 -13.18
N LEU A 305 7.03 -18.30 -12.14
CA LEU A 305 6.84 -18.96 -10.85
C LEU A 305 5.38 -19.42 -10.76
N LEU A 306 5.14 -20.72 -10.69
CA LEU A 306 3.81 -21.31 -10.52
C LEU A 306 3.66 -21.79 -9.09
N ILE A 307 2.72 -21.18 -8.36
CA ILE A 307 2.44 -21.50 -6.97
C ILE A 307 1.13 -22.29 -6.93
N ASP A 308 1.23 -23.55 -6.53
CA ASP A 308 0.07 -24.40 -6.24
C ASP A 308 -0.36 -24.19 -4.81
N TYR A 309 -1.66 -24.00 -4.58
CA TYR A 309 -2.21 -23.77 -3.25
C TYR A 309 -3.49 -24.56 -3.00
N VAL A 310 -3.82 -24.74 -1.72
CA VAL A 310 -5.12 -25.24 -1.26
C VAL A 310 -5.65 -24.35 -0.16
N ALA A 311 -6.83 -23.75 -0.36
CA ALA A 311 -7.57 -23.02 0.66
C ALA A 311 -8.65 -23.91 1.28
N HIS A 312 -8.50 -24.28 2.54
CA HIS A 312 -9.43 -25.17 3.27
C HIS A 312 -10.72 -24.47 3.68
N THR A 313 -10.65 -23.16 3.86
CA THR A 313 -11.76 -22.25 4.10
C THR A 313 -11.77 -21.15 3.05
N PRO A 314 -12.92 -20.49 2.79
CA PRO A 314 -12.93 -19.30 1.95
C PRO A 314 -11.97 -18.24 2.49
N VAL A 315 -11.00 -17.81 1.67
CA VAL A 315 -10.03 -16.76 2.02
C VAL A 315 -10.27 -15.56 1.12
N GLU A 316 -10.67 -14.44 1.72
CA GLU A 316 -10.95 -13.19 1.01
C GLU A 316 -9.66 -12.45 0.66
N SER A 317 -9.47 -12.16 -0.64
CA SER A 317 -8.38 -11.31 -1.15
C SER A 317 -7.01 -11.61 -0.53
N PRO A 318 -6.55 -12.87 -0.56
CA PRO A 318 -5.24 -13.23 -0.02
C PRO A 318 -4.12 -12.50 -0.76
N ILE A 319 -3.01 -12.29 -0.07
CA ILE A 319 -1.80 -11.74 -0.67
C ILE A 319 -0.83 -12.88 -0.93
N PHE A 320 -0.49 -13.12 -2.19
CA PHE A 320 0.64 -13.99 -2.53
C PHE A 320 1.92 -13.16 -2.59
N GLY A 321 2.98 -13.66 -1.97
CA GLY A 321 4.29 -13.02 -1.93
C GLY A 321 5.42 -13.97 -2.25
N ILE A 322 6.44 -13.45 -2.92
CA ILE A 322 7.69 -14.13 -3.24
C ILE A 322 8.85 -13.27 -2.75
N ASN A 323 9.84 -13.93 -2.15
CA ASN A 323 11.13 -13.36 -1.83
C ASN A 323 12.25 -14.23 -2.41
N ILE A 324 13.31 -13.62 -2.93
CA ILE A 324 14.54 -14.30 -3.31
C ILE A 324 15.60 -13.91 -2.29
N SER A 325 16.07 -14.89 -1.52
CA SER A 325 17.09 -14.68 -0.49
C SER A 325 18.38 -15.42 -0.81
N ASP A 326 19.52 -14.89 -0.34
CA ASP A 326 20.80 -15.59 -0.42
C ASP A 326 20.89 -16.73 0.62
N ALA A 327 22.00 -17.46 0.60
CA ALA A 327 22.24 -18.55 1.55
C ALA A 327 22.33 -18.10 3.03
N LYS A 328 22.52 -16.81 3.31
CA LYS A 328 22.50 -16.22 4.65
C LYS A 328 21.10 -15.73 5.05
N GLY A 329 20.11 -15.85 4.16
CA GLY A 329 18.74 -15.37 4.37
C GLY A 329 18.58 -13.87 4.14
N ILE A 330 19.57 -13.20 3.53
CA ILE A 330 19.47 -11.80 3.14
C ILE A 330 18.55 -11.70 1.93
N ASN A 331 17.50 -10.89 2.03
CA ASN A 331 16.57 -10.63 0.94
C ASN A 331 17.27 -9.85 -0.18
N CYS A 332 17.24 -10.40 -1.39
CA CYS A 332 17.82 -9.82 -2.59
C CYS A 332 16.75 -9.25 -3.54
N TYR A 333 15.51 -9.74 -3.44
CA TYR A 333 14.38 -9.30 -4.26
C TYR A 333 13.07 -9.75 -3.61
N GLN A 334 12.06 -8.88 -3.60
CA GLN A 334 10.74 -9.20 -3.07
C GLN A 334 9.65 -8.62 -3.95
N THR A 335 8.57 -9.38 -4.12
CA THR A 335 7.34 -8.91 -4.75
C THR A 335 6.12 -9.60 -4.15
N ASN A 336 4.97 -8.98 -4.26
CA ASN A 336 3.69 -9.55 -3.89
C ASN A 336 2.56 -8.95 -4.72
N THR A 337 1.42 -9.61 -4.68
CA THR A 337 0.17 -9.20 -5.35
C THR A 337 -0.28 -7.78 -4.98
N ASN A 338 -0.13 -7.31 -3.73
CA ASN A 338 -0.46 -5.93 -3.36
C ASN A 338 0.48 -4.90 -4.02
N THR A 339 1.80 -5.12 -3.96
CA THR A 339 2.78 -4.23 -4.61
C THR A 339 2.67 -4.20 -6.13
N ALA A 340 2.01 -5.21 -6.71
CA ALA A 340 1.71 -5.29 -8.13
C ALA A 340 0.30 -4.78 -8.49
N ASP A 341 -0.44 -4.23 -7.53
CA ASP A 341 -1.82 -3.74 -7.67
C ASP A 341 -2.78 -4.81 -8.24
N VAL A 342 -2.55 -6.08 -7.87
CA VAL A 342 -3.37 -7.23 -8.27
C VAL A 342 -4.26 -7.65 -7.12
N ALA A 343 -5.51 -7.19 -7.15
CA ALA A 343 -6.53 -7.63 -6.20
C ALA A 343 -7.04 -9.03 -6.58
N LEU A 344 -6.80 -10.02 -5.71
CA LEU A 344 -7.30 -11.37 -5.90
C LEU A 344 -8.74 -11.51 -5.37
N PRO A 345 -9.58 -12.35 -6.02
CA PRO A 345 -10.90 -12.69 -5.52
C PRO A 345 -10.79 -13.56 -4.26
N THR A 346 -11.94 -13.92 -3.68
CA THR A 346 -11.98 -14.97 -2.66
C THR A 346 -11.54 -16.30 -3.28
N ILE A 347 -10.60 -17.00 -2.65
CA ILE A 347 -10.14 -18.33 -3.08
C ILE A 347 -10.70 -19.40 -2.14
N GLN A 348 -10.99 -20.58 -2.69
CA GLN A 348 -11.44 -21.75 -1.94
C GLN A 348 -11.14 -23.03 -2.72
N GLY A 349 -10.58 -24.05 -2.06
CA GLY A 349 -10.19 -25.28 -2.72
C GLY A 349 -8.80 -25.19 -3.34
N GLN A 350 -8.54 -26.02 -4.36
CA GLN A 350 -7.23 -26.10 -5.00
C GLN A 350 -7.12 -25.10 -6.14
N GLY A 351 -6.05 -24.33 -6.18
CA GLY A 351 -5.81 -23.38 -7.25
C GLY A 351 -4.34 -23.20 -7.57
N ARG A 352 -4.09 -22.43 -8.63
CA ARG A 352 -2.74 -22.10 -9.08
C ARG A 352 -2.66 -20.62 -9.44
N ILE A 353 -1.61 -19.97 -8.97
CA ILE A 353 -1.27 -18.60 -9.35
C ILE A 353 0.11 -18.57 -10.01
N ALA A 354 0.24 -17.76 -11.06
CA ALA A 354 1.48 -17.55 -11.77
C ALA A 354 2.02 -16.15 -11.52
N LEU A 355 3.32 -16.05 -11.33
CA LEU A 355 4.07 -14.81 -11.32
C LEU A 355 5.11 -14.89 -12.44
N GLU A 356 5.06 -13.98 -13.39
CA GLU A 356 6.11 -13.78 -14.39
C GLU A 356 6.97 -12.59 -13.97
N ILE A 357 8.28 -12.78 -13.82
CA ILE A 357 9.23 -11.71 -13.49
C ILE A 357 10.47 -11.77 -14.36
N GLU A 358 11.15 -10.64 -14.54
CA GLU A 358 12.54 -10.64 -14.95
C GLU A 358 13.43 -11.01 -13.74
N CYS A 359 14.23 -12.06 -13.88
CA CYS A 359 15.16 -12.51 -12.86
C CYS A 359 16.13 -11.37 -12.49
N PRO A 360 16.27 -10.98 -11.21
CA PRO A 360 17.13 -9.87 -10.82
C PRO A 360 18.60 -10.14 -11.19
N SER A 361 19.32 -9.08 -11.57
CA SER A 361 20.75 -9.13 -11.88
C SER A 361 21.60 -9.31 -10.62
N LEU A 362 21.60 -10.52 -10.08
CA LEU A 362 22.34 -10.91 -8.89
C LEU A 362 23.68 -11.57 -9.26
N GLU A 363 24.61 -11.61 -8.29
CA GLU A 363 25.87 -12.32 -8.45
C GLU A 363 25.64 -13.81 -8.68
N THR A 364 26.58 -14.45 -9.39
CA THR A 364 26.49 -15.89 -9.63
C THR A 364 26.53 -16.65 -8.31
N GLY A 365 25.47 -17.37 -7.97
CA GLY A 365 25.35 -18.01 -6.67
C GLY A 365 24.12 -18.88 -6.48
N HIS A 366 24.03 -19.46 -5.28
CA HIS A 366 22.87 -20.21 -4.80
C HIS A 366 21.96 -19.28 -4.00
N TYR A 367 20.68 -19.30 -4.35
CA TYR A 367 19.64 -18.53 -3.72
C TYR A 367 18.48 -19.45 -3.36
N PHE A 368 17.54 -18.91 -2.59
CA PHE A 368 16.27 -19.55 -2.28
C PHE A 368 15.13 -18.65 -2.69
N VAL A 369 14.08 -19.25 -3.23
CA VAL A 369 12.79 -18.61 -3.39
C VAL A 369 11.95 -18.96 -2.17
N ASP A 370 11.57 -17.95 -1.41
CA ASP A 370 10.61 -18.03 -0.32
C ASP A 370 9.23 -17.66 -0.87
N VAL A 371 8.20 -18.37 -0.45
CA VAL A 371 6.83 -18.17 -0.91
C VAL A 371 5.89 -18.11 0.27
N GLY A 372 4.90 -17.22 0.21
CA GLY A 372 3.88 -17.15 1.23
C GLY A 372 2.53 -16.68 0.72
N ILE A 373 1.50 -17.07 1.46
CA ILE A 373 0.12 -16.61 1.36
C ILE A 373 -0.18 -15.88 2.66
N TYR A 374 -0.56 -14.62 2.57
CA TYR A 374 -0.81 -13.75 3.71
C TYR A 374 -2.26 -13.30 3.73
N GLU A 375 -2.74 -12.98 4.92
CA GLU A 375 -4.01 -12.31 5.12
C GLU A 375 -4.00 -10.93 4.45
N LYS A 376 -5.15 -10.47 3.95
CA LYS A 376 -5.33 -9.25 3.13
C LYS A 376 -4.74 -7.95 3.72
N ASP A 377 -4.50 -7.92 5.03
CA ASP A 377 -3.94 -6.78 5.76
C ASP A 377 -2.53 -7.03 6.30
N TRP A 378 -1.85 -8.08 5.80
CA TRP A 378 -0.60 -8.61 6.33
C TRP A 378 -0.70 -9.01 7.80
N ALA A 379 -1.90 -9.34 8.29
CA ALA A 379 -2.11 -9.52 9.72
C ALA A 379 -1.32 -10.71 10.30
N TYR A 380 -1.16 -11.75 9.49
CA TYR A 380 -0.40 -12.98 9.71
C TYR A 380 -0.24 -13.71 8.37
N ALA A 381 0.64 -14.71 8.30
CA ALA A 381 0.70 -15.63 7.16
C ALA A 381 -0.33 -16.76 7.32
N TYR A 382 -1.06 -17.08 6.25
CA TYR A 382 -1.77 -18.35 6.15
C TYR A 382 -0.75 -19.48 6.02
N ASP A 383 0.25 -19.32 5.16
CA ASP A 383 1.38 -20.24 5.04
C ASP A 383 2.58 -19.52 4.44
N PHE A 384 3.78 -19.80 4.94
CA PHE A 384 5.02 -19.17 4.52
C PHE A 384 6.15 -20.19 4.60
N HIS A 385 6.84 -20.37 3.48
CA HIS A 385 7.94 -21.30 3.31
C HIS A 385 9.26 -20.53 3.22
N TRP A 386 10.18 -20.80 4.15
CA TRP A 386 11.47 -20.10 4.27
C TRP A 386 12.66 -20.99 3.92
N GLN A 387 13.45 -20.59 2.93
CA GLN A 387 14.62 -21.28 2.40
C GLN A 387 14.35 -22.73 1.96
N VAL A 388 13.28 -22.92 1.17
CA VAL A 388 12.81 -24.26 0.78
C VAL A 388 13.00 -24.55 -0.71
N TYR A 389 12.94 -23.54 -1.57
CA TYR A 389 12.98 -23.72 -3.02
C TYR A 389 14.30 -23.17 -3.57
N PRO A 390 15.35 -24.00 -3.71
CA PRO A 390 16.65 -23.53 -4.19
C PRO A 390 16.59 -23.13 -5.66
N ILE A 391 17.35 -22.10 -6.00
CA ILE A 391 17.56 -21.65 -7.37
C ILE A 391 19.02 -21.21 -7.54
N VAL A 392 19.62 -21.53 -8.68
CA VAL A 392 20.94 -21.05 -9.08
C VAL A 392 20.74 -19.87 -10.00
N ILE A 393 21.27 -18.71 -9.62
CA ILE A 393 21.26 -17.53 -10.49
C ILE A 393 22.65 -17.36 -11.05
N ARG A 394 22.77 -17.29 -12.37
CA ARG A 394 24.00 -16.95 -13.09
C ARG A 394 23.97 -15.48 -13.46
N ALA A 395 25.09 -14.80 -13.26
CA ALA A 395 25.26 -13.44 -13.77
C ALA A 395 25.09 -13.43 -15.30
N SER A 396 24.41 -12.42 -15.82
CA SER A 396 24.27 -12.20 -17.26
C SER A 396 25.65 -12.00 -17.90
N LYS A 397 25.90 -12.62 -19.06
CA LYS A 397 27.08 -12.30 -19.90
C LYS A 397 26.91 -11.01 -20.72
N VAL A 398 25.72 -10.40 -20.67
CA VAL A 398 25.39 -9.21 -21.45
C VAL A 398 25.18 -8.05 -20.49
N GLU A 399 26.04 -7.03 -20.58
CA GLU A 399 25.79 -5.70 -20.01
C GLU A 399 24.55 -5.12 -20.71
N ARG A 400 23.37 -5.34 -20.14
CA ARG A 400 22.18 -4.55 -20.49
C ARG A 400 22.08 -3.38 -19.52
N SER A 401 21.96 -2.18 -20.07
CA SER A 401 21.50 -0.98 -19.35
C SER A 401 20.28 -1.35 -18.52
N ALA A 402 20.23 -0.92 -17.25
CA ALA A 402 19.12 -1.16 -16.31
C ALA A 402 17.75 -1.08 -16.99
N ALA A 403 17.25 -2.23 -17.46
CA ALA A 403 15.90 -2.37 -17.96
C ALA A 403 14.99 -2.48 -16.73
N LYS A 404 13.82 -1.84 -16.80
CA LYS A 404 12.82 -1.85 -15.73
C LYS A 404 12.43 -3.29 -15.41
N SER A 405 12.46 -3.67 -14.13
CA SER A 405 11.98 -4.97 -13.67
C SER A 405 10.52 -5.18 -14.10
N PHE A 406 10.28 -6.14 -14.98
CA PHE A 406 8.94 -6.56 -15.38
C PHE A 406 8.38 -7.54 -14.35
N GLN A 407 7.12 -7.36 -13.93
CA GLN A 407 6.39 -8.33 -13.11
C GLN A 407 4.91 -8.42 -13.52
N LYS A 408 4.34 -9.62 -13.55
CA LYS A 408 2.93 -9.86 -13.86
C LYS A 408 2.39 -11.05 -13.05
N TRP A 409 1.35 -10.81 -12.27
CA TRP A 409 0.62 -11.87 -11.56
C TRP A 409 -0.63 -12.28 -12.34
N GLU A 410 -0.91 -13.58 -12.39
CA GLU A 410 -2.07 -14.15 -13.09
C GLU A 410 -2.63 -15.35 -12.31
N LEU A 411 -3.91 -15.29 -11.95
CA LEU A 411 -4.59 -16.43 -11.33
C LEU A 411 -5.03 -17.40 -12.44
N LEU A 412 -4.50 -18.62 -12.41
CA LEU A 412 -4.75 -19.63 -13.46
C LEU A 412 -5.99 -20.48 -13.16
N SER A 413 -6.30 -20.68 -11.88
CA SER A 413 -7.52 -21.36 -11.42
C SER A 413 -7.93 -20.92 -10.01
N VAL A 414 -9.25 -20.92 -9.76
CA VAL A 414 -9.91 -20.65 -8.47
C VAL A 414 -10.36 -21.96 -7.85
#